data_AF-A0A3D2B2N8-F1
#
_entry.id   AF-A0A3D2B2N8-F1
#
_cell.length_a   1.000
_cell.length_b   1.000
_cell.length_c   1.000
_cell.angle_alpha   90.00
_cell.angle_beta   90.00
_cell.angle_gamma   90.00
#
_symmetry.space_group_name_H-M   'P 1'
#
loop_
_entity.id
_entity.type
_entity.pdbx_description
1 polymer ?
#
loop_
_entity_poly.entity_id
_entity_poly.type
_entity_poly.pdbx_seq_one_letter_code
_entity_poly.pdbx_strand_id
1 'polypeptide(L)'
;LLIENTDQRSQDYGAIKDVFRPGHADYTYEQKYGFRDYRGGGRSSARETAMRVAAGAIAKKYLAQKFGITIRGCLTQMGDIPLAIADWEQVEQNPFFCADASKLEALDELMRALKKEGDSIGAKVTVVADGVP
;
A
#
# COMPACT_ATOMS: atom_id res chain seq x y z
N LEU A 1 -16.25 1.60 -14.15
CA LEU A 1 -14.82 1.94 -13.95
C LEU A 1 -13.99 0.80 -14.52
N LEU A 2 -13.06 1.11 -15.41
CA LEU A 2 -12.10 0.18 -16.00
C LEU A 2 -10.71 0.81 -15.87
N ILE A 3 -9.70 0.04 -15.44
CA ILE A 3 -8.32 0.50 -15.31
C ILE A 3 -7.41 -0.44 -16.11
N GLU A 4 -6.93 0.03 -17.25
CA GLU A 4 -6.05 -0.74 -18.13
C GLU A 4 -4.66 -0.93 -17.50
N ASN A 5 -4.06 -2.11 -17.72
CA ASN A 5 -2.72 -2.40 -17.25
C ASN A 5 -1.73 -2.23 -18.39
N THR A 6 -0.78 -1.30 -18.26
CA THR A 6 0.22 -0.98 -19.27
C THR A 6 1.61 -1.54 -18.94
N ASP A 7 1.81 -2.14 -17.76
CA ASP A 7 3.14 -2.51 -17.25
C ASP A 7 3.24 -4.00 -16.85
N GLN A 8 2.85 -4.89 -17.77
CA GLN A 8 2.90 -6.34 -17.53
C GLN A 8 4.28 -6.90 -17.91
N ARG A 9 5.18 -7.03 -16.92
CA ARG A 9 6.45 -7.74 -17.08
C ARG A 9 6.31 -9.18 -16.61
N SER A 10 5.96 -10.09 -17.52
CA SER A 10 5.70 -11.50 -17.19
C SER A 10 6.96 -12.34 -16.98
N GLN A 11 8.13 -11.88 -17.43
CA GLN A 11 9.39 -12.64 -17.43
C GLN A 11 10.05 -12.74 -16.05
N ASP A 12 9.77 -11.82 -15.13
CA ASP A 12 10.46 -11.73 -13.82
C ASP A 12 10.04 -12.84 -12.83
N TYR A 13 9.03 -13.66 -13.16
CA TYR A 13 8.43 -14.63 -12.23
C TYR A 13 8.85 -16.08 -12.47
N GLY A 14 9.79 -16.36 -13.38
CA GLY A 14 10.21 -17.72 -13.72
C GLY A 14 10.75 -18.52 -12.54
N ALA A 15 11.53 -17.88 -11.66
CA ALA A 15 12.19 -18.52 -10.52
C ALA A 15 11.23 -18.95 -9.39
N ILE A 16 10.02 -18.38 -9.34
CA ILE A 16 9.04 -18.66 -8.26
C ILE A 16 7.93 -19.64 -8.69
N LYS A 17 8.04 -20.20 -9.90
CA LYS A 17 7.03 -21.12 -10.44
C LYS A 17 6.77 -22.31 -9.52
N ASP A 18 7.83 -22.88 -8.96
CA ASP A 18 7.78 -24.10 -8.16
C ASP A 18 8.00 -23.83 -6.66
N VAL A 19 7.93 -22.55 -6.23
CA VAL A 19 8.17 -22.13 -4.84
C VAL A 19 6.95 -21.45 -4.27
N PHE A 20 6.51 -21.82 -3.07
CA PHE A 20 5.51 -21.07 -2.30
C PHE A 20 6.20 -19.97 -1.50
N ARG A 21 5.86 -18.70 -1.75
CA ARG A 21 6.50 -17.59 -1.05
C ARG A 21 5.95 -17.47 0.36
N PRO A 22 6.80 -17.46 1.40
CA PRO A 22 6.37 -17.22 2.77
C PRO A 22 5.58 -15.90 2.89
N GLY A 23 4.46 -15.91 3.62
CA GLY A 23 3.60 -14.73 3.79
C GLY A 23 2.67 -14.41 2.61
N HIS A 24 2.78 -15.14 1.49
CA HIS A 24 1.87 -14.97 0.35
C HIS A 24 0.78 -16.05 0.33
N ALA A 25 -0.31 -15.75 -0.37
CA ALA A 25 -1.45 -16.65 -0.51
C ALA A 25 -1.18 -17.91 -1.36
N ASP A 26 0.01 -18.03 -1.96
CA ASP A 26 0.39 -19.05 -2.93
C ASP A 26 -0.10 -20.46 -2.55
N TYR A 27 0.34 -20.97 -1.40
CA TYR A 27 -0.01 -22.32 -0.92
C TYR A 27 -1.51 -22.45 -0.65
N THR A 28 -2.09 -21.52 0.11
CA THR A 28 -3.52 -21.57 0.47
C THR A 28 -4.44 -21.52 -0.75
N TYR A 29 -4.03 -20.79 -1.80
CA TYR A 29 -4.80 -20.68 -3.03
C TYR A 29 -4.79 -22.01 -3.80
N GLU A 30 -3.62 -22.64 -3.91
CA GLU A 30 -3.49 -23.95 -4.55
C GLU A 30 -4.27 -25.03 -3.81
N GLN A 31 -4.16 -25.08 -2.48
CA GLN A 31 -4.90 -26.05 -1.67
C GLN A 31 -6.42 -25.87 -1.80
N LYS A 32 -6.90 -24.63 -1.90
CA LYS A 32 -8.33 -24.33 -1.98
C LYS A 32 -8.93 -24.59 -3.37
N TYR A 33 -8.19 -24.27 -4.43
CA TYR A 33 -8.73 -24.24 -5.79
C TYR A 33 -8.11 -25.28 -6.73
N GLY A 34 -7.08 -26.02 -6.29
CA GLY A 34 -6.37 -27.02 -7.08
C GLY A 34 -5.39 -26.43 -8.10
N PHE A 35 -5.24 -25.11 -8.16
CA PHE A 35 -4.29 -24.43 -9.04
C PHE A 35 -3.82 -23.10 -8.44
N ARG A 36 -2.67 -22.62 -8.92
CA ARG A 36 -2.08 -21.34 -8.53
C ARG A 36 -1.48 -20.64 -9.76
N ASP A 37 -1.74 -19.34 -9.88
CA ASP A 37 -0.98 -18.49 -10.78
C ASP A 37 0.27 -17.95 -10.06
N TYR A 38 1.41 -18.58 -10.33
CA TYR A 38 2.70 -18.22 -9.72
C TYR A 38 3.17 -16.80 -10.07
N ARG A 39 2.60 -16.17 -11.10
CA ARG A 39 2.93 -14.79 -11.50
C ARG A 39 2.37 -13.73 -10.53
N GLY A 40 1.70 -14.16 -9.46
CA GLY A 40 1.08 -13.26 -8.48
C GLY A 40 -0.10 -12.46 -9.04
N GLY A 41 -0.69 -12.94 -10.15
CA GLY A 41 -1.87 -12.35 -10.78
C GLY A 41 -3.18 -12.76 -10.11
N GLY A 42 -4.26 -12.03 -10.40
CA GLY A 42 -5.61 -12.38 -9.97
C GLY A 42 -6.01 -11.81 -8.60
N ARG A 43 -6.85 -12.55 -7.85
CA ARG A 43 -7.51 -12.08 -6.62
C ARG A 43 -6.54 -11.75 -5.47
N SER A 44 -5.37 -12.35 -5.45
CA SER A 44 -4.36 -12.13 -4.41
C SER A 44 -3.39 -10.98 -4.76
N SER A 45 -3.60 -10.30 -5.89
CA SER A 45 -2.73 -9.25 -6.37
C SER A 45 -3.04 -7.91 -5.71
N ALA A 46 -1.99 -7.14 -5.40
CA ALA A 46 -2.12 -5.74 -5.04
C ALA A 46 -2.86 -4.92 -6.12
N ARG A 47 -2.98 -5.41 -7.37
CA ARG A 47 -3.74 -4.74 -8.44
C ARG A 47 -5.21 -4.51 -8.08
N GLU A 48 -5.81 -5.35 -7.26
CA GLU A 48 -7.20 -5.19 -6.83
C GLU A 48 -7.43 -3.87 -6.07
N THR A 49 -6.39 -3.38 -5.37
CA THR A 49 -6.45 -2.10 -4.65
C THR A 49 -6.74 -0.90 -5.56
N ALA A 50 -6.35 -0.94 -6.84
CA ALA A 50 -6.63 0.14 -7.78
C ALA A 50 -8.14 0.39 -7.95
N MET A 51 -8.92 -0.70 -8.03
CA MET A 51 -10.38 -0.59 -8.09
C MET A 51 -10.98 -0.12 -6.77
N ARG A 52 -10.41 -0.52 -5.62
CA ARG A 52 -10.83 -0.01 -4.31
C ARG A 52 -10.58 1.47 -4.15
N VAL A 53 -9.43 1.98 -4.61
CA VAL A 53 -9.12 3.41 -4.60
C VAL A 53 -10.09 4.18 -5.49
N ALA A 54 -10.40 3.68 -6.69
CA ALA A 54 -11.35 4.32 -7.59
C ALA A 54 -12.76 4.40 -6.98
N ALA A 55 -13.26 3.31 -6.37
CA ALA A 55 -14.53 3.31 -5.65
C ALA A 55 -14.48 4.22 -4.41
N GLY A 56 -13.36 4.18 -3.67
CA GLY A 56 -13.12 5.00 -2.49
C GLY A 56 -13.12 6.50 -2.80
N ALA A 57 -12.62 6.93 -3.96
CA ALA A 57 -12.68 8.32 -4.39
C ALA A 57 -14.14 8.81 -4.56
N ILE A 58 -15.02 7.97 -5.11
CA ILE A 58 -16.45 8.28 -5.21
C ILE A 58 -17.07 8.37 -3.81
N ALA A 59 -16.75 7.42 -2.93
CA ALA A 59 -17.23 7.42 -1.55
C ALA A 59 -16.77 8.68 -0.77
N LYS A 60 -15.48 9.05 -0.86
CA LYS A 60 -14.93 10.27 -0.23
C LYS A 60 -15.66 11.52 -0.72
N LYS A 61 -15.91 11.64 -2.03
CA LYS A 61 -16.66 12.76 -2.60
C LYS A 61 -18.08 12.84 -2.05
N TYR A 62 -18.78 11.70 -1.99
CA TYR A 62 -20.14 11.64 -1.46
C TYR A 62 -20.20 12.02 0.03
N LEU A 63 -19.30 11.45 0.84
CA LEU A 63 -19.20 11.72 2.28
C LEU A 63 -18.95 13.20 2.57
N ALA A 64 -18.02 13.81 1.85
CA ALA A 64 -17.73 15.23 1.98
C ALA A 64 -18.95 16.10 1.61
N GLN A 65 -19.62 15.80 0.49
CA GLN A 65 -20.74 16.61 0.00
C GLN A 65 -22.03 16.46 0.81
N LYS A 66 -22.29 15.27 1.37
CA LYS A 66 -23.55 14.98 2.07
C LYS A 66 -23.46 15.12 3.58
N PHE A 67 -22.29 14.88 4.16
CA PHE A 67 -22.13 14.83 5.61
C PHE A 67 -21.00 15.73 6.12
N GLY A 68 -20.27 16.43 5.23
CA GLY A 68 -19.09 17.21 5.64
C GLY A 68 -17.94 16.34 6.16
N ILE A 69 -18.01 15.02 5.96
CA ILE A 69 -17.02 14.08 6.48
C ILE A 69 -15.75 14.13 5.62
N THR A 70 -14.61 14.24 6.30
CA THR A 70 -13.29 14.23 5.66
C THR A 70 -12.54 12.97 6.07
N ILE A 71 -12.07 12.19 5.08
CA ILE A 71 -11.26 10.99 5.32
C ILE A 71 -9.82 11.25 4.87
N ARG A 72 -8.87 11.06 5.78
CA ARG A 72 -7.44 11.27 5.55
C ARG A 72 -6.65 10.05 6.02
N GLY A 73 -5.46 9.84 5.47
CA GLY A 73 -4.57 8.79 5.95
C GLY A 73 -3.11 9.13 5.65
N CYS A 74 -2.21 8.69 6.52
CA CYS A 74 -0.78 8.95 6.40
C CYS A 74 0.05 7.86 7.07
N LEU A 75 1.32 7.77 6.66
CA LEU A 75 2.31 6.95 7.34
C LEU A 75 2.60 7.52 8.73
N THR A 76 2.55 6.67 9.75
CA THR A 76 2.78 7.04 11.17
C THR A 76 3.89 6.25 11.83
N GLN A 77 4.44 5.22 11.16
CA GLN A 77 5.64 4.52 11.58
C GLN A 77 6.25 3.74 10.40
N MET A 78 7.57 3.70 10.31
CA MET A 78 8.30 2.77 9.44
C MET A 78 9.41 2.11 10.25
N GLY A 79 9.40 0.78 10.35
CA GLY A 79 10.28 0.09 11.31
C GLY A 79 10.14 0.66 12.72
N ASP A 80 11.27 1.09 13.28
CA ASP A 80 11.36 1.68 14.62
C ASP A 80 11.28 3.22 14.61
N ILE A 81 10.97 3.85 13.47
CA ILE A 81 10.85 5.31 13.34
C ILE A 81 9.37 5.70 13.51
N PRO A 82 8.93 6.19 14.69
CA PRO A 82 7.61 6.77 14.85
C PRO A 82 7.54 8.14 14.18
N LEU A 83 6.38 8.46 13.61
CA LEU A 83 6.10 9.72 12.91
C LEU A 83 4.88 10.38 13.54
N ALA A 84 4.97 11.67 13.82
CA ALA A 84 3.83 12.42 14.31
C ALA A 84 2.84 12.75 13.17
N ILE A 85 1.58 12.98 13.51
CA ILE A 85 0.64 13.64 12.58
C ILE A 85 0.73 15.14 12.83
N ALA A 86 1.81 15.77 12.34
CA ALA A 86 2.12 17.17 12.61
C ALA A 86 1.42 18.12 11.64
N ASP A 87 1.53 17.85 10.34
CA ASP A 87 0.93 18.67 9.29
C ASP A 87 0.34 17.81 8.16
N TRP A 88 -0.97 17.91 7.97
CA TRP A 88 -1.68 17.18 6.92
C TRP A 88 -1.33 17.66 5.51
N GLU A 89 -0.90 18.93 5.36
CA GLU A 89 -0.53 19.46 4.05
C GLU A 89 0.75 18.81 3.51
N GLN A 90 1.62 18.30 4.40
CA GLN A 90 2.85 17.62 4.00
C GLN A 90 2.62 16.23 3.42
N VAL A 91 1.50 15.58 3.71
CA VAL A 91 1.28 14.16 3.39
C VAL A 91 1.43 13.88 1.90
N GLU A 92 0.89 14.72 1.02
CA GLU A 92 1.01 14.50 -0.43
C GLU A 92 2.27 15.13 -1.06
N GLN A 93 3.11 15.80 -0.24
CA GLN A 93 4.28 16.55 -0.70
C GLN A 93 5.61 15.78 -0.58
N ASN A 94 5.58 14.54 -0.10
CA ASN A 94 6.77 13.74 0.13
C ASN A 94 6.55 12.26 -0.28
N PRO A 95 7.62 11.52 -0.60
CA PRO A 95 7.51 10.15 -1.13
C PRO A 95 7.03 9.12 -0.11
N PHE A 96 7.00 9.46 1.18
CA PHE A 96 6.62 8.55 2.26
C PHE A 96 5.16 8.70 2.69
N PHE A 97 4.46 9.69 2.17
CA PHE A 97 3.09 10.02 2.55
C PHE A 97 2.91 10.21 4.07
N CYS A 98 3.92 10.81 4.73
CA CYS A 98 3.86 11.13 6.16
C CYS A 98 3.56 12.60 6.41
N ALA A 99 2.99 12.90 7.57
CA ALA A 99 2.69 14.26 8.02
C ALA A 99 3.85 14.91 8.82
N ASP A 100 4.97 14.20 8.98
CA ASP A 100 6.12 14.62 9.79
C ASP A 100 7.34 14.86 8.89
N ALA A 101 7.45 16.07 8.34
CA ALA A 101 8.56 16.45 7.46
C ALA A 101 9.93 16.38 8.16
N SER A 102 9.97 16.44 9.50
CA SER A 102 11.23 16.40 10.26
C SER A 102 11.93 15.05 10.23
N LYS A 103 11.22 13.99 9.80
CA LYS A 103 11.71 12.61 9.79
C LYS A 103 12.06 12.07 8.40
N LEU A 104 11.90 12.90 7.34
CA LEU A 104 12.11 12.46 5.96
C LEU A 104 13.53 11.94 5.70
N GLU A 105 14.54 12.58 6.28
CA GLU A 105 15.93 12.15 6.14
C GLU A 105 16.18 10.78 6.77
N ALA A 106 15.65 10.55 7.99
CA ALA A 106 15.75 9.26 8.67
C ALA A 106 15.02 8.13 7.90
N LEU A 107 13.88 8.44 7.28
CA LEU A 107 13.17 7.49 6.42
C LEU A 107 13.94 7.17 5.14
N ASP A 108 14.57 8.17 4.50
CA ASP A 108 15.40 7.96 3.30
C ASP A 108 16.63 7.12 3.61
N GLU A 109 17.31 7.40 4.73
CA GLU A 109 18.47 6.62 5.19
C GLU A 109 18.10 5.15 5.43
N LEU A 110 16.99 4.91 6.15
CA LEU A 110 16.46 3.56 6.38
C LEU A 110 16.16 2.82 5.07
N MET A 111 15.50 3.47 4.11
CA MET A 111 15.18 2.86 2.82
C MET A 111 16.42 2.55 1.98
N ARG A 112 17.45 3.40 2.03
CA ARG A 112 18.72 3.14 1.34
C ARG A 112 19.45 1.94 1.94
N ALA A 113 19.47 1.82 3.27
CA ALA A 113 20.05 0.68 3.97
C ALA A 113 19.35 -0.63 3.59
N LEU A 114 18.02 -0.68 3.71
CA LEU A 114 17.21 -1.85 3.35
C LEU A 114 17.41 -2.26 1.89
N LYS A 115 17.46 -1.29 0.96
CA LYS A 115 17.70 -1.57 -0.45
C LYS A 115 19.08 -2.17 -0.70
N LYS A 116 20.11 -1.72 0.04
CA LYS A 116 21.47 -2.28 -0.06
C LYS A 116 21.54 -3.71 0.47
N GLU A 117 20.77 -4.01 1.51
CA GLU A 117 20.69 -5.34 2.14
C GLU A 117 19.76 -6.29 1.37
N GLY A 118 18.90 -5.77 0.49
CA GLY A 118 17.91 -6.55 -0.22
C GLY A 118 16.75 -6.99 0.67
N ASP A 119 16.46 -6.22 1.73
CA ASP A 119 15.44 -6.52 2.72
C ASP A 119 14.24 -5.56 2.62
N SER A 120 13.21 -5.87 3.40
CA SER A 120 11.97 -5.12 3.50
C SER A 120 11.59 -4.86 4.95
N ILE A 121 10.77 -3.85 5.20
CA ILE A 121 10.32 -3.51 6.55
C ILE A 121 8.83 -3.22 6.59
N GLY A 122 8.22 -3.49 7.74
CA GLY A 122 6.84 -3.13 8.01
C GLY A 122 6.65 -1.63 8.24
N ALA A 123 5.39 -1.21 8.12
CA ALA A 123 4.96 0.16 8.33
C ALA A 123 3.59 0.22 9.00
N LYS A 124 3.31 1.33 9.71
CA LYS A 124 2.00 1.64 10.30
C LYS A 124 1.40 2.84 9.60
N VAL A 125 0.20 2.68 9.07
CA VAL A 125 -0.60 3.76 8.49
C VAL A 125 -1.75 4.08 9.44
N THR A 126 -2.03 5.37 9.61
CA THR A 126 -3.21 5.83 10.36
C THR A 126 -4.22 6.41 9.39
N VAL A 127 -5.50 6.10 9.60
CA VAL A 127 -6.63 6.67 8.86
C VAL A 127 -7.52 7.42 9.85
N VAL A 128 -7.89 8.65 9.50
CA VAL A 128 -8.72 9.54 10.33
C VAL A 128 -9.97 9.91 9.55
N ALA A 129 -11.12 9.84 10.23
CA ALA A 129 -12.41 10.30 9.74
C ALA A 129 -12.89 11.45 10.64
N ASP A 130 -12.93 12.66 10.09
CA ASP A 130 -13.36 13.87 10.79
C ASP A 130 -14.79 14.25 10.40
N GLY A 131 -15.51 14.86 11.34
CA GLY A 131 -16.88 15.33 11.11
C GLY A 131 -17.92 14.19 11.06
N VAL A 132 -17.62 13.05 11.70
CA VAL A 132 -18.58 11.94 11.83
C VAL A 132 -19.76 12.34 12.74
N PRO A 133 -20.99 11.79 12.51
CA PRO A 133 -22.16 12.07 13.33
C PRO A 133 -22.06 11.57 14.78
#